data_AF-A0A2G9Y298-F1
#
_entry.id   AF-A0A2G9Y298-F1
#
_cell.length_a   1.000
_cell.length_b   1.000
_cell.length_c   1.000
_cell.angle_alpha   90.00
_cell.angle_beta   90.00
_cell.angle_gamma   90.00
#
_symmetry.space_group_name_H-M   'P 1'
#
loop_
_entity.id
_entity.type
_entity.pdbx_description
1 polymer ?
#
loop_
_entity_poly.entity_id
_entity_poly.type
_entity_poly.pdbx_seq_one_letter_code
_entity_poly.pdbx_strand_id
1 'polypeptide(L)'
;MFLLLSFLVSFGAKYAGEFLDLPVSGRAQAMGGAYVTLARISESPFWNPACIVREEGKQIFLFHSESFGGIINYNAVSSAMSDKTQGLGLALYQVGYPDIIFTNDSVALDTANVDDWVLYFTYGKKVKFGEVTTSYLYLGANVKTIYRRWQEGSAYGFGIDGGVLYNFYPFSVGLYIENLTTTLLFWNAGTREFIVPLLKMGISYEVPAERFSGKFILAGGLDTNIENKITKLDAIKSDPHIGVEYVYEDRFAVRVGWDKGDMSFGAGIKLGSLTVDYGQSYHPQLGTNSRLSGSVEF
;
A
#
# COMPACT_ATOMS: atom_id res chain seq x y z
N MET A 1 -0.11 -40.04 -15.32
CA MET A 1 1.19 -39.83 -14.65
C MET A 1 1.12 -38.47 -13.95
N PHE A 2 0.79 -38.46 -12.66
CA PHE A 2 0.69 -37.23 -11.86
C PHE A 2 2.11 -36.84 -11.42
N LEU A 3 2.60 -35.69 -11.89
CA LEU A 3 3.84 -35.10 -11.39
C LEU A 3 3.51 -34.33 -10.12
N LEU A 4 3.85 -34.91 -8.95
CA LEU A 4 3.96 -34.17 -7.71
C LEU A 4 5.24 -33.33 -7.78
N LEU A 5 5.09 -32.01 -7.85
CA LEU A 5 6.21 -31.08 -7.70
C LEU A 5 6.45 -30.88 -6.20
N SER A 6 7.46 -31.55 -5.65
CA SER A 6 7.93 -31.31 -4.28
C SER A 6 8.63 -29.95 -4.21
N PHE A 7 7.94 -28.95 -3.65
CA PHE A 7 8.57 -27.69 -3.28
C PHE A 7 9.45 -27.91 -2.04
N LEU A 8 10.75 -27.71 -2.21
CA LEU A 8 11.69 -27.57 -1.10
C LEU A 8 11.29 -26.32 -0.31
N VAL A 9 11.00 -26.51 0.98
CA VAL A 9 10.76 -25.43 1.94
C VAL A 9 12.08 -24.69 2.13
N SER A 10 12.21 -23.53 1.49
CA SER A 10 13.28 -22.56 1.78
C SER A 10 12.72 -21.52 2.72
N PHE A 11 13.43 -21.25 3.82
CA PHE A 11 13.06 -20.23 4.80
C PHE A 11 12.95 -18.87 4.09
N GLY A 12 11.76 -18.28 4.08
CA GLY A 12 11.61 -16.86 3.77
C GLY A 12 12.36 -16.07 4.84
N ALA A 13 13.22 -15.13 4.42
CA ALA A 13 13.84 -14.23 5.37
C ALA A 13 12.75 -13.33 5.96
N LYS A 14 12.63 -13.35 7.30
CA LYS A 14 11.53 -12.77 8.09
C LYS A 14 11.28 -11.26 7.83
N TYR A 15 12.22 -10.57 7.16
CA TYR A 15 12.21 -9.12 6.93
C TYR A 15 12.50 -8.72 5.47
N ALA A 16 12.48 -9.68 4.52
CA ALA A 16 12.89 -9.41 3.13
C ALA A 16 12.04 -8.35 2.41
N GLY A 17 10.81 -8.11 2.87
CA GLY A 17 9.86 -7.18 2.24
C GLY A 17 9.44 -5.98 3.09
N GLU A 18 10.07 -5.72 4.23
CA GLU A 18 9.62 -4.68 5.18
C GLU A 18 9.56 -3.27 4.55
N PHE A 19 10.42 -2.98 3.57
CA PHE A 19 10.39 -1.72 2.82
C PHE A 19 9.10 -1.51 2.01
N LEU A 20 8.38 -2.58 1.66
CA LEU A 20 7.08 -2.53 0.97
C LEU A 20 5.91 -2.21 1.93
N ASP A 21 6.09 -2.45 3.23
CA ASP A 21 5.04 -2.24 4.22
C ASP A 21 4.89 -0.76 4.62
N LEU A 22 5.81 0.11 4.20
CA LEU A 22 5.74 1.55 4.46
C LEU A 22 4.57 2.17 3.66
N PRO A 23 3.55 2.74 4.33
CA PRO A 23 2.36 3.20 3.62
C PRO A 23 2.63 4.47 2.80
N VAL A 24 2.27 4.40 1.51
CA VAL A 24 2.34 5.51 0.56
C VAL A 24 0.98 6.23 0.53
N SER A 25 0.96 7.54 0.83
CA SER A 25 -0.18 8.47 0.89
C SER A 25 -0.36 9.09 2.28
N GLY A 26 -0.44 10.43 2.31
CA GLY A 26 -0.79 11.19 3.51
C GLY A 26 -2.23 10.92 3.96
N ARG A 27 -3.16 10.75 3.01
CA ARG A 27 -4.55 10.37 3.30
C ARG A 27 -4.61 8.99 3.95
N ALA A 28 -3.88 8.01 3.42
CA ALA A 28 -3.86 6.66 4.00
C ALA A 28 -3.27 6.64 5.42
N GLN A 29 -2.19 7.39 5.66
CA GLN A 29 -1.61 7.50 7.00
C GLN A 29 -2.59 8.11 8.00
N ALA A 30 -3.28 9.18 7.61
CA ALA A 30 -4.28 9.84 8.44
C ALA A 30 -5.51 8.98 8.73
N MET A 31 -5.75 7.95 7.91
CA MET A 31 -6.81 6.95 8.08
C MET A 31 -6.33 5.70 8.82
N GLY A 32 -5.13 5.73 9.41
CA GLY A 32 -4.56 4.62 10.17
C GLY A 32 -4.35 3.37 9.32
N GLY A 33 -4.04 3.53 8.03
CA GLY A 33 -3.84 2.40 7.10
C GLY A 33 -5.14 1.75 6.59
N ALA A 34 -6.32 2.15 7.06
CA ALA A 34 -7.62 1.63 6.60
C ALA A 34 -7.98 2.15 5.19
N TYR A 35 -7.22 1.72 4.17
CA TYR A 35 -7.20 2.35 2.85
C TYR A 35 -7.42 1.41 1.66
N VAL A 36 -7.54 0.10 1.90
CA VAL A 36 -7.74 -0.96 0.87
C VAL A 36 -8.93 -0.69 -0.06
N THR A 37 -9.97 0.00 0.42
CA THR A 37 -11.17 0.33 -0.37
C THR A 37 -11.26 1.80 -0.76
N LEU A 38 -10.29 2.63 -0.39
CA LEU A 38 -10.36 4.11 -0.48
C LEU A 38 -9.36 4.73 -1.46
N ALA A 39 -8.36 3.97 -1.90
CA ALA A 39 -7.31 4.45 -2.81
C ALA A 39 -7.90 5.09 -4.08
N ARG A 40 -7.32 6.23 -4.48
CA ARG A 40 -7.57 6.84 -5.79
C ARG A 40 -6.92 6.01 -6.89
N ILE A 41 -7.29 6.24 -8.15
CA ILE A 41 -6.75 5.46 -9.28
C ILE A 41 -5.22 5.61 -9.39
N SER A 42 -4.65 6.75 -9.02
CA SER A 42 -3.20 6.97 -9.01
C SER A 42 -2.50 6.32 -7.81
N GLU A 43 -3.19 6.12 -6.69
CA GLU A 43 -2.65 5.49 -5.49
C GLU A 43 -2.80 3.96 -5.50
N SER A 44 -3.67 3.42 -6.35
CA SER A 44 -3.98 2.00 -6.43
C SER A 44 -2.76 1.07 -6.60
N PRO A 45 -1.66 1.44 -7.29
CA PRO A 45 -0.49 0.56 -7.41
C PRO A 45 0.14 0.22 -6.05
N PHE A 46 0.06 1.12 -5.06
CA PHE A 46 0.66 0.95 -3.73
C PHE A 46 -0.31 0.35 -2.69
N TRP A 47 -1.59 0.30 -3.03
CA TRP A 47 -2.66 -0.24 -2.19
C TRP A 47 -3.37 -1.35 -2.94
N ASN A 48 -4.67 -1.21 -3.20
CA ASN A 48 -5.44 -2.21 -3.91
C ASN A 48 -5.49 -1.89 -5.42
N PRO A 49 -4.86 -2.68 -6.31
CA PRO A 49 -4.86 -2.43 -7.74
C PRO A 49 -6.25 -2.45 -8.37
N ALA A 50 -7.25 -3.07 -7.72
CA ALA A 50 -8.64 -3.03 -8.18
C ALA A 50 -9.26 -1.62 -8.12
N CYS A 51 -8.73 -0.72 -7.29
CA CYS A 51 -9.18 0.67 -7.22
C CYS A 51 -8.92 1.46 -8.50
N ILE A 52 -8.03 0.99 -9.40
CA ILE A 52 -7.67 1.72 -10.61
C ILE A 52 -8.84 1.94 -11.57
N VAL A 53 -9.89 1.12 -11.50
CA VAL A 53 -11.09 1.21 -12.35
C VAL A 53 -12.33 1.73 -11.60
N ARG A 54 -12.13 2.26 -10.39
CA ARG A 54 -13.23 2.79 -9.56
C ARG A 54 -13.84 4.04 -10.18
N GLU A 55 -13.00 4.88 -10.75
CA GLU A 55 -13.32 6.20 -11.27
C GLU A 55 -12.80 6.33 -12.70
N GLU A 56 -13.42 7.23 -13.47
CA GLU A 56 -12.96 7.57 -14.82
C GLU A 56 -12.01 8.78 -14.73
N GLY A 57 -10.97 8.80 -15.55
CA GLY A 57 -10.06 9.93 -15.67
C GLY A 57 -8.59 9.54 -15.69
N LYS A 58 -7.71 10.55 -15.69
CA LYS A 58 -6.27 10.39 -15.57
C LYS A 58 -5.78 11.12 -14.34
N GLN A 59 -4.82 10.52 -13.65
CA GLN A 59 -4.24 11.08 -12.44
C GLN A 59 -2.75 10.87 -12.40
N ILE A 60 -2.02 11.90 -11.98
CA ILE A 60 -0.63 11.79 -11.52
C ILE A 60 -0.63 11.95 -10.00
N PHE A 61 0.18 11.18 -9.30
CA PHE A 61 0.37 11.27 -7.86
C PHE A 61 1.85 11.36 -7.52
N LEU A 62 2.14 12.19 -6.50
CA LEU A 62 3.45 12.40 -5.93
C LEU A 62 3.36 12.26 -4.43
N PHE A 63 4.36 11.63 -3.84
CA PHE A 63 4.45 11.40 -2.41
C PHE A 63 5.89 11.53 -1.94
N HIS A 64 6.04 12.12 -0.76
CA HIS A 64 7.31 12.23 -0.06
C HIS A 64 7.08 12.09 1.44
N SER A 65 8.01 11.39 2.09
CA SER A 65 8.05 11.24 3.54
C SER A 65 9.48 11.12 4.02
N GLU A 66 9.76 11.77 5.14
CA GLU A 66 10.93 11.56 5.97
C GLU A 66 10.42 11.05 7.32
N SER A 67 10.83 9.85 7.71
CA SER A 67 10.45 9.24 8.98
C SER A 67 11.63 9.22 9.94
N PHE A 68 11.32 9.29 11.24
CA PHE A 68 12.29 9.12 12.32
C PHE A 68 13.51 10.06 12.25
N GLY A 69 13.28 11.33 11.91
CA GLY A 69 14.35 12.33 11.81
C GLY A 69 15.29 12.14 10.62
N GLY A 70 14.79 11.53 9.52
CA GLY A 70 15.53 11.38 8.26
C GLY A 70 16.26 10.05 8.09
N ILE A 71 16.12 9.12 9.05
CA ILE A 71 16.70 7.77 8.99
C ILE A 71 16.11 6.97 7.82
N ILE A 72 14.83 7.22 7.50
CA ILE A 72 14.15 6.58 6.38
C ILE A 72 13.51 7.66 5.53
N ASN A 73 13.90 7.71 4.26
CA ASN A 73 13.34 8.61 3.26
C ASN A 73 12.70 7.78 2.17
N TYR A 74 11.46 8.08 1.82
CA TYR A 74 10.81 7.33 0.75
C TYR A 74 9.86 8.19 -0.06
N ASN A 75 9.85 7.87 -1.34
CA ASN A 75 9.27 8.68 -2.39
C ASN A 75 8.44 7.78 -3.29
N ALA A 76 7.32 8.32 -3.77
CA ALA A 76 6.54 7.62 -4.78
C ALA A 76 6.03 8.59 -5.83
N VAL A 77 6.04 8.12 -7.08
CA VAL A 77 5.40 8.79 -8.21
C VAL A 77 4.58 7.77 -8.97
N SER A 78 3.38 8.14 -9.41
CA SER A 78 2.56 7.28 -10.24
C SER A 78 1.73 8.08 -11.23
N SER A 79 1.37 7.41 -12.32
CA SER A 79 0.41 7.87 -13.31
C SER A 79 -0.58 6.76 -13.57
N ALA A 80 -1.87 7.07 -13.53
CA ALA A 80 -2.94 6.12 -13.81
C ALA A 80 -3.99 6.73 -14.74
N MET A 81 -4.64 5.87 -15.51
CA MET A 81 -5.75 6.24 -16.38
C MET A 81 -6.82 5.15 -16.35
N SER A 82 -8.09 5.53 -16.39
CA SER A 82 -9.20 4.59 -16.49
C SER A 82 -10.39 5.17 -17.25
N ASP A 83 -11.08 4.30 -17.98
CA ASP A 83 -12.38 4.55 -18.62
C ASP A 83 -13.56 3.96 -17.80
N LYS A 84 -13.32 3.64 -16.52
CA LYS A 84 -14.27 2.97 -15.60
C LYS A 84 -14.66 1.53 -15.99
N THR A 85 -14.10 0.99 -17.06
CA THR A 85 -14.22 -0.42 -17.47
C THR A 85 -12.88 -1.14 -17.38
N GLN A 86 -11.81 -0.46 -17.77
CA GLN A 86 -10.42 -0.88 -17.70
C GLN A 86 -9.55 0.28 -17.21
N GLY A 87 -8.39 -0.03 -16.67
CA GLY A 87 -7.46 0.97 -16.16
C GLY A 87 -6.03 0.46 -16.23
N LEU A 88 -5.11 1.40 -16.45
CA LEU A 88 -3.68 1.16 -16.55
C LEU A 88 -2.94 2.15 -15.66
N GLY A 89 -1.91 1.67 -14.97
CA GLY A 89 -1.08 2.46 -14.08
C GLY A 89 0.39 2.11 -14.20
N LEU A 90 1.23 3.11 -13.99
CA LEU A 90 2.68 2.98 -13.84
C LEU A 90 3.07 3.71 -12.56
N ALA A 91 3.88 3.08 -11.73
CA ALA A 91 4.35 3.71 -10.50
C ALA A 91 5.79 3.34 -10.18
N LEU A 92 6.54 4.30 -9.63
CA LEU A 92 7.87 4.13 -9.09
C LEU A 92 7.85 4.46 -7.61
N TYR A 93 8.41 3.58 -6.82
CA TYR A 93 8.54 3.69 -5.38
C TYR A 93 10.01 3.52 -5.00
N GLN A 94 10.52 4.39 -4.15
CA GLN A 94 11.89 4.33 -3.66
C GLN A 94 11.91 4.50 -2.15
N VAL A 95 12.70 3.67 -1.48
CA VAL A 95 13.05 3.81 -0.07
C VAL A 95 14.56 3.91 0.01
N GLY A 96 15.04 4.90 0.75
CA GLY A 96 16.44 5.13 1.02
C GLY A 96 16.70 5.23 2.52
N TYR A 97 17.79 4.61 2.94
CA TYR A 97 18.33 4.72 4.29
C TYR A 97 19.72 5.36 4.16
N PRO A 98 19.82 6.69 4.33
CA PRO A 98 21.09 7.37 4.24
C PRO A 98 21.97 7.06 5.43
N ASP A 99 23.28 7.04 5.20
CA ASP A 99 24.32 7.07 6.23
C ASP A 99 24.22 5.96 7.29
N ILE A 100 23.87 4.73 6.89
CA ILE A 100 23.90 3.58 7.81
C ILE A 100 25.34 3.31 8.21
N ILE A 101 25.61 3.42 9.51
CA ILE A 101 26.91 3.09 10.10
C ILE A 101 26.97 1.60 10.38
N PHE A 102 27.89 0.91 9.71
CA PHE A 102 28.16 -0.51 9.96
C PHE A 102 29.21 -0.64 11.06
N THR A 103 28.95 -1.48 12.05
CA THR A 103 29.86 -1.68 13.18
C THR A 103 30.27 -3.13 13.33
N ASN A 104 31.52 -3.38 13.69
CA ASN A 104 31.96 -4.65 14.25
C ASN A 104 32.49 -4.40 15.67
N ASP A 105 31.98 -5.13 16.66
CA ASP A 105 32.31 -4.94 18.08
C ASP A 105 32.27 -3.47 18.54
N SER A 106 31.21 -2.74 18.15
CA SER A 106 30.99 -1.32 18.48
C SER A 106 32.00 -0.33 17.87
N VAL A 107 32.85 -0.77 16.94
CA VAL A 107 33.71 0.11 16.14
C VAL A 107 33.04 0.37 14.79
N ALA A 108 32.83 1.63 14.43
CA ALA A 108 32.33 2.04 13.12
C ALA A 108 33.37 1.66 12.04
N LEU A 109 32.94 0.85 11.08
CA LEU A 109 33.78 0.34 10.00
C LEU A 109 33.60 1.15 8.71
N ASP A 110 32.35 1.46 8.37
CA ASP A 110 32.01 2.10 7.10
C ASP A 110 30.62 2.74 7.19
N THR A 111 30.32 3.62 6.24
CA THR A 111 29.02 4.25 6.08
C THR A 111 28.52 3.97 4.67
N ALA A 112 27.34 3.39 4.54
CA ALA A 112 26.75 3.10 3.23
C ALA A 112 25.28 3.53 3.16
N ASN A 113 24.87 3.89 1.94
CA ASN A 113 23.48 4.15 1.62
C ASN A 113 22.82 2.87 1.13
N VAL A 114 21.65 2.56 1.69
CA VAL A 114 20.80 1.46 1.23
C VAL A 114 19.63 2.04 0.45
N ASP A 115 19.39 1.52 -0.74
CA ASP A 115 18.31 1.97 -1.61
C ASP A 115 17.53 0.79 -2.19
N ASP A 116 16.22 0.81 -1.99
CA ASP A 116 15.27 -0.14 -2.56
C ASP A 116 14.35 0.61 -3.53
N TRP A 117 14.27 0.11 -4.77
CA TRP A 117 13.45 0.66 -5.85
C TRP A 117 12.43 -0.37 -6.32
N VAL A 118 11.19 0.07 -6.54
CA VAL A 118 10.12 -0.77 -7.06
C VAL A 118 9.39 -0.07 -8.19
N LEU A 119 9.30 -0.74 -9.33
CA LEU A 119 8.51 -0.30 -10.46
C LEU A 119 7.27 -1.19 -10.57
N TYR A 120 6.09 -0.59 -10.55
CA TYR A 120 4.80 -1.26 -10.67
C TYR A 120 4.16 -0.96 -12.02
N PHE A 121 3.67 -2.00 -12.68
CA PHE A 121 2.70 -1.92 -13.77
C PHE A 121 1.37 -2.45 -13.27
N THR A 122 0.34 -1.60 -13.26
CA THR A 122 -0.98 -1.93 -12.74
C THR A 122 -1.97 -2.06 -13.90
N TYR A 123 -2.78 -3.12 -13.87
CA TYR A 123 -3.94 -3.25 -14.75
C TYR A 123 -5.17 -3.58 -13.91
N GLY A 124 -6.31 -2.98 -14.25
CA GLY A 124 -7.59 -3.31 -13.64
C GLY A 124 -8.71 -3.44 -14.65
N LYS A 125 -9.73 -4.19 -14.27
CA LYS A 125 -10.92 -4.44 -15.08
C LYS A 125 -12.17 -4.55 -14.23
N LYS A 126 -13.22 -3.88 -14.68
CA LYS A 126 -14.59 -4.03 -14.16
C LYS A 126 -15.26 -5.22 -14.85
N VAL A 127 -15.76 -6.16 -14.05
CA VAL A 127 -16.41 -7.38 -14.52
C VAL A 127 -17.82 -7.45 -13.94
N LYS A 128 -18.80 -7.77 -14.77
CA LYS A 128 -20.18 -8.00 -14.31
C LYS A 128 -20.20 -9.24 -13.41
N PHE A 129 -20.83 -9.12 -12.25
CA PHE A 129 -20.94 -10.19 -11.27
C PHE A 129 -22.41 -10.46 -10.96
N GLY A 130 -22.86 -11.68 -11.21
CA GLY A 130 -24.27 -12.07 -11.09
C GLY A 130 -25.07 -11.86 -12.38
N GLU A 131 -26.00 -12.77 -12.65
CA GLU A 131 -26.90 -12.69 -13.80
C GLU A 131 -28.11 -11.78 -13.53
N VAL A 132 -28.57 -11.73 -12.27
CA VAL A 132 -29.84 -11.11 -11.85
C VAL A 132 -29.65 -9.71 -11.24
N THR A 133 -28.51 -9.44 -10.61
CA THR A 133 -28.16 -8.13 -10.03
C THR A 133 -27.18 -7.41 -10.94
N THR A 134 -27.37 -6.10 -11.19
CA THR A 134 -26.43 -5.25 -11.95
C THR A 134 -25.20 -4.90 -11.08
N SER A 135 -24.60 -5.92 -10.48
CA SER A 135 -23.45 -5.81 -9.59
C SER A 135 -22.16 -5.96 -10.38
N TYR A 136 -21.13 -5.23 -9.99
CA TYR A 136 -19.83 -5.27 -10.64
C TYR A 136 -18.73 -5.55 -9.64
N LEU A 137 -17.81 -6.43 -10.01
CA LEU A 137 -16.54 -6.61 -9.32
C LEU A 137 -15.47 -5.85 -10.07
N TYR A 138 -14.63 -5.15 -9.33
CA TYR A 138 -13.39 -4.60 -9.85
C TYR A 138 -12.26 -5.56 -9.49
N LEU A 139 -11.52 -5.97 -10.50
CA LEU A 139 -10.35 -6.82 -10.37
C LEU A 139 -9.13 -6.00 -10.76
N GLY A 140 -8.01 -6.19 -10.07
CA GLY A 140 -6.75 -5.55 -10.42
C GLY A 140 -5.57 -6.43 -10.13
N ALA A 141 -4.47 -6.20 -10.85
CA ALA A 141 -3.21 -6.86 -10.63
C ALA A 141 -2.05 -5.88 -10.82
N ASN A 142 -1.00 -6.08 -10.03
CA ASN A 142 0.28 -5.44 -10.24
C ASN A 142 1.28 -6.47 -10.74
N VAL A 143 2.13 -6.07 -11.69
CA VAL A 143 3.43 -6.70 -11.91
C VAL A 143 4.47 -5.73 -11.37
N LYS A 144 5.31 -6.18 -10.45
CA LYS A 144 6.37 -5.37 -9.85
C LYS A 144 7.75 -5.93 -10.12
N THR A 145 8.69 -5.06 -10.43
CA THR A 145 10.12 -5.36 -10.43
C THR A 145 10.79 -4.59 -9.30
N ILE A 146 11.68 -5.26 -8.58
CA ILE A 146 12.36 -4.75 -7.40
C ILE A 146 13.85 -4.72 -7.69
N TYR A 147 14.50 -3.61 -7.37
CA TYR A 147 15.95 -3.50 -7.35
C TYR A 147 16.38 -3.04 -5.97
N ARG A 148 17.27 -3.80 -5.34
CA ARG A 148 17.82 -3.50 -4.02
C ARG A 148 19.31 -3.27 -4.12
N ARG A 149 19.81 -2.25 -3.43
CA ARG A 149 21.23 -1.97 -3.30
C ARG A 149 21.59 -1.84 -1.82
N TRP A 150 22.40 -2.77 -1.36
CA TRP A 150 22.94 -2.85 -0.01
C TRP A 150 24.47 -2.83 -0.07
N GLN A 151 25.15 -2.74 1.07
CA GLN A 151 26.61 -2.73 1.12
C GLN A 151 27.20 -4.05 0.58
N GLU A 152 26.56 -5.17 0.94
CA GLU A 152 27.01 -6.52 0.63
C GLU A 152 26.67 -6.95 -0.80
N GLY A 153 25.85 -6.18 -1.52
CA GLY A 153 25.49 -6.49 -2.90
C GLY A 153 24.19 -5.86 -3.38
N SER A 154 23.70 -6.38 -4.50
CA SER A 154 22.45 -5.93 -5.12
C SER A 154 21.55 -7.10 -5.43
N ALA A 155 20.24 -6.88 -5.32
CA ALA A 155 19.22 -7.86 -5.67
C ALA A 155 18.28 -7.36 -6.77
N TYR A 156 17.84 -8.29 -7.61
CA TYR A 156 16.69 -8.08 -8.50
C TYR A 156 15.56 -9.00 -8.11
N GLY A 157 14.33 -8.51 -8.18
CA GLY A 157 13.16 -9.32 -7.90
C GLY A 157 11.96 -9.02 -8.78
N PHE A 158 11.07 -10.00 -8.82
CA PHE A 158 9.84 -9.94 -9.62
C PHE A 158 8.68 -10.48 -8.79
N GLY A 159 7.60 -9.72 -8.76
CA GLY A 159 6.42 -10.05 -7.97
C GLY A 159 5.13 -9.74 -8.72
N ILE A 160 4.06 -10.40 -8.30
CA ILE A 160 2.70 -10.10 -8.72
C ILE A 160 1.86 -9.86 -7.48
N ASP A 161 1.02 -8.83 -7.52
CA ASP A 161 0.00 -8.59 -6.51
C ASP A 161 -1.39 -8.71 -7.15
N GLY A 162 -2.41 -9.02 -6.34
CA GLY A 162 -3.79 -9.18 -6.81
C GLY A 162 -4.77 -8.45 -5.91
N GLY A 163 -5.78 -7.82 -6.51
CA GLY A 163 -6.78 -7.02 -5.81
C GLY A 163 -8.19 -7.27 -6.31
N VAL A 164 -9.14 -7.20 -5.39
CA VAL A 164 -10.58 -7.23 -5.65
C VAL A 164 -11.24 -6.10 -4.87
N LEU A 165 -12.21 -5.43 -5.49
CA LEU A 165 -13.05 -4.42 -4.87
C LEU A 165 -14.50 -4.65 -5.32
N TYR A 166 -15.42 -4.64 -4.35
CA TYR A 166 -16.85 -4.73 -4.57
C TYR A 166 -17.55 -3.54 -3.91
N ASN A 167 -18.19 -2.71 -4.72
CA ASN A 167 -18.92 -1.53 -4.25
C ASN A 167 -20.42 -1.85 -4.24
N PHE A 168 -21.02 -1.78 -3.05
CA PHE A 168 -22.45 -1.93 -2.84
C PHE A 168 -22.92 -0.76 -1.97
N TYR A 169 -23.18 0.38 -2.62
CA TYR A 169 -23.48 1.63 -1.93
C TYR A 169 -24.53 1.43 -0.82
N PRO A 170 -24.30 1.95 0.40
CA PRO A 170 -23.22 2.87 0.82
C PRO A 170 -21.90 2.22 1.24
N PHE A 171 -21.71 0.91 1.04
CA PHE A 171 -20.53 0.19 1.46
C PHE A 171 -19.58 -0.14 0.30
N SER A 172 -18.32 -0.36 0.63
CA SER A 172 -17.34 -1.01 -0.25
C SER A 172 -16.56 -2.03 0.55
N VAL A 173 -16.30 -3.20 -0.04
CA VAL A 173 -15.41 -4.23 0.53
C VAL A 173 -14.31 -4.55 -0.45
N GLY A 174 -13.12 -4.79 0.08
CA GLY A 174 -11.93 -5.03 -0.74
C GLY A 174 -11.02 -6.07 -0.12
N LEU A 175 -10.31 -6.76 -1.00
CA LEU A 175 -9.28 -7.71 -0.66
C LEU A 175 -8.08 -7.43 -1.56
N TYR A 176 -6.90 -7.38 -0.96
CA TYR A 176 -5.65 -7.17 -1.65
C TYR A 176 -4.64 -8.19 -1.12
N ILE A 177 -4.00 -8.94 -2.02
CA ILE A 177 -2.93 -9.86 -1.69
C ILE A 177 -1.67 -9.31 -2.32
N GLU A 178 -0.81 -8.76 -1.48
CA GLU A 178 0.52 -8.32 -1.85
C GLU A 178 1.46 -9.54 -1.93
N ASN A 179 2.34 -9.57 -2.93
CA ASN A 179 3.22 -10.71 -3.19
C ASN A 179 2.46 -12.03 -3.40
N LEU A 180 1.33 -12.00 -4.12
CA LEU A 180 0.45 -13.14 -4.41
C LEU A 180 1.23 -14.38 -4.89
N THR A 181 2.27 -14.20 -5.71
CA THR A 181 3.08 -15.30 -6.25
C THR A 181 4.33 -15.62 -5.43
N THR A 182 4.49 -15.04 -4.23
CA THR A 182 5.75 -15.00 -3.47
C THR A 182 6.86 -14.34 -4.28
N THR A 183 7.23 -13.12 -3.90
CA THR A 183 8.21 -12.35 -4.67
C THR A 183 9.62 -12.91 -4.43
N LEU A 184 10.32 -13.26 -5.50
CA LEU A 184 11.69 -13.78 -5.46
C LEU A 184 12.69 -12.63 -5.57
N LEU A 185 13.70 -12.64 -4.71
CA LEU A 185 14.87 -11.75 -4.78
C LEU A 185 16.11 -12.58 -5.11
N PHE A 186 16.83 -12.20 -6.16
CA PHE A 186 18.08 -12.80 -6.60
C PHE A 186 19.23 -11.86 -6.28
N TRP A 187 20.05 -12.23 -5.30
CA TRP A 187 21.23 -11.47 -4.93
C TRP A 187 22.40 -11.85 -5.83
N ASN A 188 23.23 -10.86 -6.18
CA ASN A 188 24.48 -11.07 -6.91
C ASN A 188 25.47 -11.97 -6.15
N ALA A 189 25.39 -12.02 -4.81
CA ALA A 189 26.14 -12.94 -3.96
C ALA A 189 25.72 -14.42 -4.10
N GLY A 190 24.71 -14.72 -4.91
CA GLY A 190 24.25 -16.08 -5.20
C GLY A 190 23.14 -16.59 -4.25
N THR A 191 22.74 -15.78 -3.26
CA THR A 191 21.63 -16.10 -2.37
C THR A 191 20.28 -15.74 -3.00
N ARG A 192 19.22 -16.40 -2.52
CA ARG A 192 17.85 -16.12 -2.91
C ARG A 192 17.02 -15.86 -1.66
N GLU A 193 16.19 -14.83 -1.72
CA GLU A 193 15.25 -14.50 -0.67
C GLU A 193 13.83 -14.47 -1.23
N PHE A 194 12.85 -14.64 -0.34
CA PHE A 194 11.44 -14.71 -0.68
C PHE A 194 10.68 -13.72 0.20
N ILE A 195 9.82 -12.92 -0.41
CA ILE A 195 8.86 -12.08 0.30
C ILE A 195 7.53 -12.82 0.32
N VAL A 196 7.05 -13.12 1.53
CA VAL A 196 5.81 -13.87 1.74
C VAL A 196 4.57 -13.05 1.37
N PRO A 197 3.46 -13.70 0.99
CA PRO A 197 2.22 -12.99 0.71
C PRO A 197 1.65 -12.31 1.96
N LEU A 198 1.13 -11.09 1.78
CA LEU A 198 0.44 -10.32 2.80
C LEU A 198 -1.00 -10.07 2.33
N LEU A 199 -1.96 -10.58 3.11
CA LEU A 199 -3.38 -10.38 2.88
C LEU A 199 -3.85 -9.13 3.60
N LYS A 200 -4.38 -8.18 2.84
CA LYS A 200 -5.01 -6.95 3.33
C LYS A 200 -6.50 -6.99 2.99
N MET A 201 -7.35 -6.90 4.01
CA MET A 201 -8.81 -6.85 3.87
C MET A 201 -9.30 -5.46 4.28
N GLY A 202 -10.37 -4.97 3.64
CA GLY A 202 -10.94 -3.68 4.01
C GLY A 202 -12.42 -3.56 3.77
N ILE A 203 -13.05 -2.70 4.56
CA ILE A 203 -14.43 -2.25 4.41
C ILE A 203 -14.48 -0.74 4.58
N SER A 204 -15.35 -0.08 3.82
CA SER A 204 -15.71 1.31 4.05
C SER A 204 -17.22 1.54 3.95
N TYR A 205 -17.70 2.56 4.65
CA TYR A 205 -19.10 2.98 4.72
C TYR A 205 -19.18 4.50 4.58
N GLU A 206 -19.90 4.97 3.56
CA GLU A 206 -20.10 6.40 3.29
C GLU A 206 -21.45 6.85 3.86
N VAL A 207 -21.41 7.89 4.71
CA VAL A 207 -22.58 8.49 5.34
C VAL A 207 -22.74 9.92 4.85
N PRO A 208 -23.71 10.19 3.96
CA PRO A 208 -24.07 11.54 3.58
C PRO A 208 -24.46 12.36 4.82
N ALA A 209 -23.87 13.54 4.97
CA ALA A 209 -24.13 14.47 6.05
C ALA A 209 -24.59 15.81 5.46
N GLU A 210 -25.73 15.79 4.75
CA GLU A 210 -26.28 16.95 4.02
C GLU A 210 -26.44 18.19 4.91
N ARG A 211 -26.82 18.00 6.19
CA ARG A 211 -26.94 19.09 7.18
C ARG A 211 -25.64 19.86 7.40
N PHE A 212 -24.50 19.22 7.15
CA PHE A 212 -23.17 19.79 7.33
C PHE A 212 -22.45 19.96 5.98
N SER A 213 -23.19 20.00 4.85
CA SER A 213 -22.65 20.11 3.49
C SER A 213 -21.48 19.16 3.22
N GLY A 214 -21.56 17.92 3.69
CA GLY A 214 -20.43 17.01 3.63
C GLY A 214 -20.83 15.55 3.76
N LYS A 215 -19.82 14.71 4.01
CA LYS A 215 -20.00 13.27 4.22
C LYS A 215 -18.96 12.73 5.19
N PHE A 216 -19.33 11.68 5.92
CA PHE A 216 -18.40 10.87 6.69
C PHE A 216 -18.07 9.60 5.92
N ILE A 217 -16.81 9.17 6.01
CA ILE A 217 -16.35 7.88 5.52
C ILE A 217 -15.73 7.16 6.71
N LEU A 218 -16.33 6.03 7.09
CA LEU A 218 -15.78 5.12 8.08
C LEU A 218 -15.07 3.99 7.34
N ALA A 219 -13.86 3.64 7.75
CA ALA A 219 -13.10 2.56 7.15
C ALA A 219 -12.46 1.67 8.22
N GLY A 220 -12.41 0.38 7.93
CA GLY A 220 -11.72 -0.61 8.75
C GLY A 220 -10.92 -1.56 7.86
N GLY A 221 -9.80 -2.05 8.38
CA GLY A 221 -8.94 -2.99 7.66
C GLY A 221 -8.25 -3.99 8.59
N LEU A 222 -7.77 -5.07 7.99
CA LEU A 222 -7.01 -6.12 8.65
C LEU A 222 -5.89 -6.58 7.73
N ASP A 223 -4.66 -6.55 8.22
CA ASP A 223 -3.48 -7.06 7.52
C ASP A 223 -3.03 -8.37 8.16
N THR A 224 -2.70 -9.37 7.35
CA THR A 224 -2.37 -10.72 7.82
C THR A 224 -1.28 -11.34 6.95
N ASN A 225 -0.14 -11.64 7.57
CA ASN A 225 0.96 -12.34 6.91
C ASN A 225 0.57 -13.81 6.66
N ILE A 226 0.57 -14.23 5.40
CA ILE A 226 0.35 -15.62 5.02
C ILE A 226 1.72 -16.33 5.07
N GLU A 227 2.21 -16.59 6.27
CA GLU A 227 3.33 -17.52 6.44
C GLU A 227 2.85 -18.96 6.19
N ASN A 228 3.76 -19.87 5.77
CA ASN A 228 3.51 -21.31 5.62
C ASN A 228 3.23 -22.04 6.96
N LYS A 229 2.56 -21.39 7.92
CA LYS A 229 2.17 -21.90 9.24
C LYS A 229 0.74 -22.46 9.26
N ILE A 230 0.25 -23.00 8.15
CA ILE A 230 -1.09 -23.63 8.07
C ILE A 230 -1.21 -24.88 8.98
N THR A 231 -0.11 -25.36 9.54
CA THR A 231 -0.06 -26.61 10.34
C THR A 231 -0.03 -26.43 11.86
N LYS A 232 -0.03 -25.20 12.39
CA LYS A 232 -0.18 -24.97 13.83
C LYS A 232 -1.24 -23.90 14.07
N LEU A 233 -2.15 -24.21 15.00
CA LEU A 233 -3.17 -23.31 15.55
C LEU A 233 -2.54 -22.18 16.39
N ASP A 234 -1.41 -21.63 15.95
CA ASP A 234 -0.90 -20.37 16.48
C ASP A 234 -1.82 -19.27 15.96
N ALA A 235 -2.24 -18.38 16.85
CA ALA A 235 -3.10 -17.25 16.48
C ALA A 235 -2.47 -16.51 15.29
N ILE A 236 -3.20 -16.46 14.17
CA ILE A 236 -2.83 -15.65 13.02
C ILE A 236 -2.67 -14.21 13.53
N LYS A 237 -1.45 -13.68 13.50
CA LYS A 237 -1.20 -12.30 13.90
C LYS A 237 -1.79 -11.41 12.82
N SER A 238 -2.90 -10.77 13.14
CA SER A 238 -3.54 -9.78 12.28
C SER A 238 -3.37 -8.40 12.90
N ASP A 239 -3.07 -7.43 12.06
CA ASP A 239 -2.91 -6.04 12.47
C ASP A 239 -4.15 -5.25 12.02
N PRO A 240 -4.99 -4.79 12.97
CA PRO A 240 -6.20 -4.04 12.67
C PRO A 240 -5.97 -2.54 12.46
N HIS A 241 -6.78 -1.98 11.56
CA HIS A 241 -6.75 -0.59 11.12
C HIS A 241 -8.15 0.01 11.18
N ILE A 242 -8.28 1.26 11.66
CA ILE A 242 -9.56 1.99 11.67
C ILE A 242 -9.31 3.44 11.26
N GLY A 243 -10.18 3.99 10.42
CA GLY A 243 -10.10 5.37 9.97
C GLY A 243 -11.48 6.04 9.85
N VAL A 244 -11.52 7.33 10.14
CA VAL A 244 -12.69 8.20 9.97
C VAL A 244 -12.26 9.44 9.19
N GLU A 245 -12.93 9.71 8.08
CA GLU A 245 -12.76 10.92 7.27
C GLU A 245 -14.07 11.70 7.26
N TYR A 246 -14.01 13.01 7.48
CA TYR A 246 -15.09 13.93 7.19
C TYR A 246 -14.66 14.83 6.02
N VAL A 247 -15.47 14.86 4.97
CA VAL A 247 -15.25 15.68 3.77
C VAL A 247 -16.32 16.75 3.69
N TYR A 248 -15.91 18.01 3.72
CA TYR A 248 -16.74 19.20 3.56
C TYR A 248 -16.69 19.70 2.11
N GLU A 249 -17.85 19.74 1.47
CA GLU A 249 -18.08 20.21 0.09
C GLU A 249 -17.13 19.61 -0.97
N ASP A 250 -16.71 18.35 -0.78
CA ASP A 250 -15.70 17.67 -1.63
C ASP A 250 -14.37 18.44 -1.78
N ARG A 251 -14.09 19.37 -0.86
CA ARG A 251 -12.93 20.26 -0.89
C ARG A 251 -12.01 20.07 0.29
N PHE A 252 -12.55 20.05 1.50
CA PHE A 252 -11.74 19.99 2.72
C PHE A 252 -12.00 18.67 3.44
N ALA A 253 -10.95 17.98 3.83
CA ALA A 253 -11.05 16.74 4.55
C ALA A 253 -10.30 16.84 5.88
N VAL A 254 -10.87 16.27 6.94
CA VAL A 254 -10.20 16.03 8.23
C VAL A 254 -10.34 14.55 8.58
N ARG A 255 -9.28 14.00 9.15
CA ARG A 255 -9.11 12.55 9.30
C ARG A 255 -8.52 12.19 10.65
N VAL A 256 -9.00 11.08 11.18
CA VAL A 256 -8.43 10.43 12.37
C VAL A 256 -8.33 8.94 12.07
N GLY A 257 -7.24 8.34 12.50
CA GLY A 257 -6.97 6.93 12.30
C GLY A 257 -6.35 6.28 13.52
N TRP A 258 -6.39 4.96 13.52
CA TRP A 258 -5.76 4.09 14.51
C TRP A 258 -5.14 2.88 13.80
N ASP A 259 -3.86 2.64 14.06
CA ASP A 259 -3.04 1.58 13.47
C ASP A 259 -2.19 0.94 14.57
N LYS A 260 -2.43 -0.35 14.89
CA LYS A 260 -1.62 -1.14 15.84
C LYS A 260 -1.33 -0.48 17.20
N GLY A 261 -2.23 0.36 17.69
CA GLY A 261 -2.07 1.09 18.96
C GLY A 261 -1.71 2.56 18.81
N ASP A 262 -1.26 2.98 17.63
CA ASP A 262 -0.87 4.35 17.33
C ASP A 262 -2.03 5.14 16.73
N MET A 263 -2.18 6.39 17.17
CA MET A 263 -3.14 7.31 16.58
C MET A 263 -2.52 8.06 15.42
N SER A 264 -3.36 8.37 14.43
CA SER A 264 -2.99 9.25 13.33
C SER A 264 -4.06 10.30 13.05
N PHE A 265 -3.61 11.41 12.48
CA PHE A 265 -4.42 12.57 12.16
C PHE A 265 -4.02 13.11 10.80
N GLY A 266 -4.92 13.80 10.14
CA GLY A 266 -4.54 14.48 8.91
C GLY A 266 -5.64 15.35 8.33
N ALA A 267 -5.26 16.06 7.28
CA ALA A 267 -6.12 16.95 6.56
C ALA A 267 -5.85 16.85 5.05
N GLY A 268 -6.85 17.20 4.26
CA GLY A 268 -6.74 17.22 2.81
C GLY A 268 -7.46 18.44 2.24
N ILE A 269 -6.95 18.94 1.11
CA ILE A 269 -7.58 20.02 0.36
C ILE A 269 -7.61 19.69 -1.13
N LYS A 270 -8.77 19.88 -1.77
CA LYS A 270 -8.95 19.80 -3.22
C LYS A 270 -9.16 21.21 -3.79
N LEU A 271 -8.23 21.63 -4.64
CA LEU A 271 -8.19 22.92 -5.32
C LEU A 271 -8.30 22.68 -6.84
N GLY A 272 -9.52 22.60 -7.35
CA GLY A 272 -9.78 22.22 -8.74
C GLY A 272 -9.32 20.78 -9.00
N SER A 273 -8.38 20.62 -9.94
CA SER A 273 -7.77 19.33 -10.28
C SER A 273 -6.72 18.84 -9.29
N LEU A 274 -6.16 19.73 -8.46
CA LEU A 274 -5.11 19.39 -7.51
C LEU A 274 -5.73 18.97 -6.18
N THR A 275 -5.29 17.84 -5.63
CA THR A 275 -5.55 17.45 -4.25
C THR A 275 -4.25 17.33 -3.50
N VAL A 276 -4.18 17.86 -2.29
CA VAL A 276 -3.03 17.75 -1.39
C VAL A 276 -3.51 17.13 -0.09
N ASP A 277 -2.79 16.13 0.39
CA ASP A 277 -3.11 15.38 1.60
C ASP A 277 -1.90 15.33 2.53
N TYR A 278 -2.11 15.70 3.79
CA TYR A 278 -1.16 15.59 4.88
C TYR A 278 -1.66 14.57 5.89
N GLY A 279 -0.76 13.70 6.35
CA GLY A 279 -1.04 12.74 7.41
C GLY A 279 0.11 12.64 8.39
N GLN A 280 -0.21 12.47 9.67
CA GLN A 280 0.74 12.34 10.75
C GLN A 280 0.34 11.19 11.66
N SER A 281 1.28 10.32 12.00
CA SER A 281 1.13 9.31 13.06
C SER A 281 2.01 9.65 14.25
N TYR A 282 1.58 9.19 15.42
CA TYR A 282 2.32 9.30 16.66
C TYR A 282 2.62 7.91 17.21
N HIS A 283 3.91 7.60 17.34
CA HIS A 283 4.40 6.38 17.97
C HIS A 283 5.11 6.75 19.29
N PRO A 284 4.79 6.14 20.44
CA PRO A 284 5.31 6.56 21.74
C PRO A 284 6.83 6.58 21.85
N GLN A 285 7.51 5.61 21.23
CA GLN A 285 8.97 5.46 21.26
C GLN A 285 9.71 6.17 20.12
N LEU A 286 9.06 6.34 18.97
CA LEU A 286 9.71 6.79 17.74
C LEU A 286 9.32 8.22 17.35
N GLY A 287 8.39 8.82 18.08
CA GLY A 287 7.92 10.18 17.87
C GLY A 287 6.89 10.27 16.75
N THR A 288 6.86 11.44 16.11
CA THR A 288 5.89 11.75 15.05
C THR A 288 6.47 11.49 13.68
N ASN A 289 5.69 10.83 12.82
CA ASN A 289 6.00 10.67 11.40
C ASN A 289 4.98 11.43 10.58
N SER A 290 5.43 12.30 9.68
CA SER A 290 4.58 13.12 8.82
C SER A 290 4.77 12.76 7.35
N ARG A 291 3.67 12.80 6.59
CA ARG A 291 3.63 12.45 5.18
C ARG A 291 2.90 13.51 4.39
N LEU A 292 3.42 13.80 3.21
CA LEU A 292 2.79 14.69 2.24
C LEU A 292 2.59 13.96 0.92
N SER A 293 1.39 14.10 0.37
CA SER A 293 1.06 13.62 -0.97
C SER A 293 0.25 14.64 -1.73
N GLY A 294 0.38 14.62 -3.06
CA GLY A 294 -0.46 15.38 -3.97
C GLY A 294 -0.88 14.54 -5.17
N SER A 295 -2.09 14.78 -5.67
CA SER A 295 -2.58 14.19 -6.91
C SER A 295 -3.19 15.24 -7.83
N VAL A 296 -2.97 15.13 -9.13
CA VAL A 296 -3.55 16.01 -10.15
C VAL A 296 -4.40 15.20 -11.12
N GLU A 297 -5.67 15.58 -11.27
CA GLU A 297 -6.65 15.03 -12.21
C GLU A 297 -6.67 15.82 -13.54
N PHE A 298 -6.65 15.13 -14.69
CA PHE A 298 -6.68 15.77 -16.03
C PHE A 298 -7.26 14.88 -17.13
#